data_AF-A0A8J8BRJ0-F1
#
_entry.id   AF-A0A8J8BRJ0-F1
#
_cell.length_a   1.000
_cell.length_b   1.000
_cell.length_c   1.000
_cell.angle_alpha   90.00
_cell.angle_beta   90.00
_cell.angle_gamma   90.00
#
_symmetry.space_group_name_H-M   'P 1'
#
loop_
_entity.id
_entity.type
_entity.pdbx_description
1 polymer ?
#
loop_
_entity_poly.entity_id
_entity_poly.type
_entity_poly.pdbx_seq_one_letter_code
_entity_poly.pdbx_strand_id
1 'polypeptide(L)'
;VDKENCTRVEQLFEDLIIHGLKDINLSINPISYQKVAPKRGPDYCLEEDDLPVFIPKIWRLAKKWGFNVSTKPKRGPACCMNTHFSSYIVDPLLDVCKCSEFVGIDHHVVGKITQDGKFVPNNLLYYGIARDPTYLEKCSACNLLPICTEAPCVALSYGKFNDYYETRCFRVKYLFEESLRWYVELLEIINESPRTPQEV
;
A
#
# COMPACT_ATOMS: atom_id res chain seq x y z
N VAL A 1 -2.47 -5.09 9.81
CA VAL A 1 -3.40 -6.07 10.41
C VAL A 1 -3.39 -7.34 9.60
N ASP A 2 -3.53 -8.47 10.27
CA ASP A 2 -3.56 -9.81 9.71
C ASP A 2 -4.75 -10.58 10.32
N LYS A 3 -4.92 -11.86 9.99
CA LYS A 3 -6.04 -12.69 10.49
C LYS A 3 -6.05 -12.84 12.01
N GLU A 4 -4.92 -12.69 12.69
CA GLU A 4 -4.81 -12.89 14.15
C GLU A 4 -5.09 -11.63 14.96
N ASN A 5 -4.94 -10.44 14.37
CA ASN A 5 -5.11 -9.17 15.07
C ASN A 5 -6.19 -8.28 14.49
N CYS A 6 -6.83 -8.64 13.37
CA CYS A 6 -7.92 -7.85 12.80
C CYS A 6 -9.13 -7.72 13.74
N THR A 7 -9.33 -8.67 14.65
CA THR A 7 -10.39 -8.64 15.69
C THR A 7 -9.98 -7.89 16.96
N ARG A 8 -8.69 -7.59 17.14
CA ARG A 8 -8.14 -6.92 18.34
C ARG A 8 -7.80 -5.44 18.11
N VAL A 9 -8.28 -4.87 17.02
CA VAL A 9 -7.94 -3.50 16.62
C VAL A 9 -8.43 -2.47 17.66
N GLU A 10 -9.49 -2.75 18.41
CA GLU A 10 -9.94 -1.86 19.49
C GLU A 10 -8.94 -1.77 20.64
N GLN A 11 -8.25 -2.87 20.98
CA GLN A 11 -7.19 -2.85 22.02
C GLN A 11 -6.05 -1.92 21.61
N LEU A 12 -5.68 -1.93 20.32
CA LEU A 12 -4.70 -0.98 19.78
C LEU A 12 -5.19 0.48 19.90
N PHE A 13 -6.48 0.74 19.68
CA PHE A 13 -7.03 2.10 19.81
C PHE A 13 -7.01 2.60 21.25
N GLU A 14 -7.36 1.74 22.20
CA GLU A 14 -7.23 2.01 23.63
C GLU A 14 -5.78 2.32 24.01
N ASP A 15 -4.84 1.45 23.62
CA ASP A 15 -3.41 1.63 23.89
C ASP A 15 -2.90 2.96 23.33
N LEU A 16 -3.24 3.29 22.08
CA LEU A 16 -2.82 4.56 21.46
C LEU A 16 -3.36 5.77 22.22
N ILE A 17 -4.61 5.73 22.70
CA ILE A 17 -5.18 6.83 23.49
C ILE A 17 -4.50 6.96 24.85
N ILE A 18 -4.25 5.85 25.54
CA ILE A 18 -3.54 5.83 26.83
C ILE A 18 -2.15 6.48 26.71
N HIS A 19 -1.50 6.30 25.56
CA HIS A 19 -0.19 6.88 25.28
C HIS A 19 -0.25 8.28 24.65
N GLY A 20 -1.41 8.94 24.64
CA GLY A 20 -1.56 10.32 24.15
C GLY A 20 -1.46 10.47 22.63
N LEU A 21 -1.70 9.39 21.87
CA LEU A 21 -1.60 9.37 20.40
C LEU A 21 -2.95 9.49 19.69
N LYS A 22 -3.96 10.10 20.33
CA LYS A 22 -5.32 10.21 19.76
C LYS A 22 -5.36 11.05 18.47
N ASP A 23 -4.56 12.11 18.39
CA ASP A 23 -4.64 13.11 17.32
C ASP A 23 -3.80 12.76 16.08
N ILE A 24 -3.29 11.52 15.97
CA ILE A 24 -2.53 11.06 14.81
C ILE A 24 -3.45 10.61 13.66
N ASN A 25 -2.93 10.67 12.44
CA ASN A 25 -3.57 10.03 11.30
C ASN A 25 -3.26 8.53 11.29
N LEU A 26 -4.30 7.70 11.35
CA LEU A 26 -4.16 6.25 11.27
C LEU A 26 -4.21 5.77 9.82
N SER A 27 -3.20 5.00 9.45
CA SER A 27 -3.17 4.19 8.24
C SER A 27 -3.03 2.73 8.63
N ILE A 28 -4.11 1.97 8.49
CA ILE A 28 -4.13 0.54 8.78
C ILE A 28 -4.10 -0.23 7.47
N ASN A 29 -3.05 -1.03 7.29
CA ASN A 29 -2.81 -1.79 6.08
C ASN A 29 -2.89 -3.30 6.35
N PRO A 30 -3.54 -4.08 5.46
CA PRO A 30 -3.53 -5.53 5.57
C PRO A 30 -2.13 -6.07 5.31
N ILE A 31 -1.73 -7.10 6.05
CA ILE A 31 -0.55 -7.89 5.74
C ILE A 31 -0.93 -8.87 4.62
N SER A 32 -0.22 -8.78 3.51
CA SER A 32 -0.37 -9.65 2.34
C SER A 32 0.86 -10.52 2.19
N TYR A 33 0.66 -11.78 1.80
CA TYR A 33 1.76 -12.71 1.59
C TYR A 33 2.65 -12.28 0.42
N GLN A 34 3.96 -12.35 0.65
CA GLN A 34 5.02 -12.15 -0.33
C GLN A 34 6.03 -13.29 -0.20
N LYS A 35 6.20 -14.10 -1.24
CA LYS A 35 7.16 -15.21 -1.25
C LYS A 35 8.62 -14.75 -1.24
N VAL A 36 8.86 -13.55 -1.77
CA VAL A 36 10.19 -12.98 -2.03
C VAL A 36 10.87 -12.58 -0.72
N ALA A 37 10.10 -12.01 0.20
CA ALA A 37 10.52 -11.72 1.56
C ALA A 37 9.42 -12.17 2.52
N PRO A 38 9.37 -13.46 2.90
CA PRO A 38 8.30 -13.98 3.74
C PRO A 38 8.43 -13.40 5.16
N LYS A 39 7.74 -12.28 5.42
CA LYS A 39 7.67 -11.67 6.76
C LYS A 39 6.87 -12.54 7.73
N ARG A 40 5.85 -13.25 7.22
CA ARG A 40 5.01 -14.24 7.92
C ARG A 40 4.49 -15.27 6.90
N GLY A 41 4.09 -16.45 7.38
CA GLY A 41 3.45 -17.47 6.54
C GLY A 41 2.12 -17.00 5.91
N PRO A 42 1.64 -17.66 4.85
CA PRO A 42 0.41 -17.29 4.17
C PRO A 42 -0.82 -17.35 5.07
N ASP A 43 -0.84 -18.25 6.06
CA ASP A 43 -1.97 -18.48 6.97
C ASP A 43 -2.39 -17.26 7.80
N TYR A 44 -1.45 -16.32 8.00
CA TYR A 44 -1.69 -15.09 8.73
C TYR A 44 -2.29 -14.02 7.83
N CYS A 45 -2.04 -14.06 6.52
CA CYS A 45 -2.37 -12.96 5.62
C CYS A 45 -3.88 -12.88 5.35
N LEU A 46 -4.37 -11.65 5.21
CA LEU A 46 -5.72 -11.42 4.69
C LEU A 46 -5.69 -11.59 3.17
N GLU A 47 -6.61 -12.38 2.64
CA GLU A 47 -6.75 -12.56 1.20
C GLU A 47 -7.44 -11.33 0.58
N GLU A 48 -7.35 -11.18 -0.74
CA GLU A 48 -7.93 -10.02 -1.41
C GLU A 48 -9.45 -9.90 -1.18
N ASP A 49 -10.15 -11.03 -1.13
CA ASP A 49 -11.60 -11.10 -0.93
C ASP A 49 -12.02 -10.76 0.52
N ASP A 50 -11.09 -10.86 1.48
CA ASP A 50 -11.33 -10.46 2.88
C ASP A 50 -11.29 -8.94 3.05
N LEU A 51 -10.53 -8.23 2.19
CA LEU A 51 -10.29 -6.79 2.32
C LEU A 51 -11.57 -5.94 2.40
N PRO A 52 -12.56 -6.07 1.50
CA PRO A 52 -13.79 -5.26 1.55
C PRO A 52 -14.62 -5.52 2.82
N VAL A 53 -14.44 -6.66 3.48
CA VAL A 53 -15.16 -6.99 4.71
C VAL A 53 -14.50 -6.37 5.93
N PHE A 54 -13.18 -6.49 6.06
CA PHE A 54 -12.47 -6.09 7.28
C PHE A 54 -12.02 -4.64 7.30
N ILE A 55 -11.47 -4.14 6.19
CA ILE A 55 -10.85 -2.82 6.16
C ILE A 55 -11.87 -1.69 6.40
N PRO A 56 -13.08 -1.70 5.80
CA PRO A 56 -14.08 -0.66 6.06
C PRO A 56 -14.62 -0.70 7.51
N LYS A 57 -14.71 -1.88 8.12
CA LYS A 57 -15.08 -2.00 9.55
C LYS A 57 -14.06 -1.31 10.44
N ILE A 58 -12.78 -1.50 10.15
CA ILE A 58 -11.69 -0.84 10.89
C ILE A 58 -11.75 0.68 10.74
N TRP A 59 -12.04 1.21 9.55
CA TRP A 59 -12.17 2.65 9.34
C TRP A 59 -13.30 3.27 10.17
N ARG A 60 -14.48 2.65 10.12
CA ARG A 60 -15.65 3.10 10.91
C ARG A 60 -15.36 3.03 12.40
N LEU A 61 -14.69 1.97 12.85
CA LEU A 61 -14.31 1.80 14.24
C LEU A 61 -13.30 2.85 14.70
N ALA A 62 -12.24 3.10 13.92
CA ALA A 62 -11.27 4.14 14.21
C ALA A 62 -11.94 5.52 14.31
N LYS A 63 -12.88 5.84 13.41
CA LYS A 63 -13.65 7.08 13.50
C LYS A 63 -14.51 7.16 14.76
N LYS A 64 -15.18 6.07 15.15
CA LYS A 64 -15.96 6.00 16.41
C LYS A 64 -15.09 6.24 17.64
N TRP A 65 -13.85 5.78 17.61
CA TRP A 65 -12.84 6.01 18.66
C TRP A 65 -12.20 7.41 18.60
N GLY A 66 -12.58 8.24 17.62
CA GLY A 66 -12.13 9.62 17.49
C GLY A 66 -10.84 9.81 16.68
N PHE A 67 -10.32 8.77 16.03
CA PHE A 67 -9.15 8.87 15.17
C PHE A 67 -9.50 9.42 13.79
N ASN A 68 -8.52 10.10 13.19
CA ASN A 68 -8.56 10.48 11.78
C ASN A 68 -8.02 9.34 10.91
N VAL A 69 -8.83 8.86 9.98
CA VAL A 69 -8.44 7.78 9.05
C VAL A 69 -8.29 8.36 7.66
N SER A 70 -7.09 8.23 7.08
CA SER A 70 -6.83 8.71 5.72
C SER A 70 -7.32 7.70 4.68
N THR A 71 -8.58 7.84 4.25
CA THR A 71 -9.24 6.93 3.30
C THR A 71 -9.71 7.61 2.02
N LYS A 72 -9.48 8.92 1.88
CA LYS A 72 -9.90 9.68 0.71
C LYS A 72 -9.41 9.01 -0.57
N PRO A 73 -10.30 8.65 -1.51
CA PRO A 73 -9.91 8.13 -2.80
C PRO A 73 -8.93 9.10 -3.46
N LYS A 74 -7.73 8.60 -3.78
CA LYS A 74 -6.70 9.42 -4.41
C LYS A 74 -7.07 9.64 -5.88
N ARG A 75 -7.04 10.89 -6.33
CA ARG A 75 -7.20 11.28 -7.72
C ARG A 75 -5.81 11.29 -8.38
N GLY A 76 -5.28 10.13 -8.72
CA GLY A 76 -4.02 10.04 -9.48
C GLY A 76 -3.21 8.77 -9.21
N PRO A 77 -2.15 8.56 -10.00
CA PRO A 77 -1.27 7.42 -9.85
C PRO A 77 -0.71 7.33 -8.46
N ALA A 78 -0.88 6.17 -7.84
CA ALA A 78 -0.10 5.84 -6.68
C ALA A 78 1.38 5.85 -7.07
N CYS A 79 2.15 6.64 -6.35
CA CYS A 79 3.59 6.78 -6.52
C CYS A 79 4.26 5.49 -6.03
N CYS A 80 4.40 4.49 -6.91
CA CYS A 80 5.23 3.33 -6.64
C CYS A 80 6.67 3.66 -6.97
N MET A 81 7.56 3.67 -5.97
CA MET A 81 8.99 3.94 -6.19
C MET A 81 9.62 3.02 -7.25
N ASN A 82 9.09 1.82 -7.43
CA ASN A 82 9.60 0.85 -8.37
C ASN A 82 9.41 1.25 -9.85
N THR A 83 8.38 2.06 -10.15
CA THR A 83 8.08 2.52 -11.51
C THR A 83 8.70 3.88 -11.82
N HIS A 84 9.10 4.65 -10.79
CA HIS A 84 9.76 5.94 -10.97
C HIS A 84 11.23 5.78 -11.28
N PHE A 85 11.73 6.41 -12.35
CA PHE A 85 13.14 6.34 -12.73
C PHE A 85 14.07 6.78 -11.59
N SER A 86 13.78 7.91 -10.95
CA SER A 86 14.64 8.58 -9.96
C SER A 86 14.49 8.07 -8.51
N SER A 87 13.80 6.96 -8.28
CA SER A 87 13.55 6.44 -6.91
C SER A 87 14.38 5.20 -6.64
N TYR A 88 15.21 5.22 -5.60
CA TYR A 88 16.13 4.13 -5.28
C TYR A 88 16.18 3.88 -3.78
N ILE A 89 16.51 2.65 -3.42
CA ILE A 89 16.83 2.25 -2.05
C ILE A 89 18.25 1.72 -2.09
N VAL A 90 19.10 2.27 -1.23
CA VAL A 90 20.49 1.84 -1.07
C VAL A 90 20.59 1.14 0.26
N ASP A 91 21.05 -0.10 0.26
CA ASP A 91 21.24 -0.88 1.47
C ASP A 91 22.64 -0.63 2.09
N PRO A 92 22.93 -1.17 3.30
CA PRO A 92 24.22 -0.98 3.95
C PRO A 92 25.44 -1.56 3.20
N LEU A 93 25.23 -2.47 2.25
CA LEU A 93 26.27 -3.05 1.39
C LEU A 93 26.48 -2.27 0.10
N LEU A 94 25.81 -1.12 -0.04
CA LEU A 94 25.80 -0.28 -1.23
C LEU A 94 25.11 -0.93 -2.44
N ASP A 95 24.31 -1.96 -2.20
CA ASP A 95 23.44 -2.53 -3.23
C ASP A 95 22.21 -1.64 -3.40
N VAL A 96 21.82 -1.45 -4.66
CA VAL A 96 20.71 -0.57 -5.03
C VAL A 96 19.52 -1.40 -5.46
N CYS A 97 18.38 -1.20 -4.81
CA CYS A 97 17.10 -1.83 -5.14
C CYS A 97 16.05 -0.77 -5.52
N LYS A 98 15.00 -1.19 -6.23
CA LYS A 98 13.87 -0.32 -6.63
C LYS A 98 12.67 -0.39 -5.68
N CYS A 99 12.62 -1.41 -4.83
CA CYS A 99 11.53 -1.63 -3.88
C CYS A 99 12.09 -2.13 -2.54
N SER A 100 11.47 -1.69 -1.44
CA SER A 100 11.89 -2.09 -0.09
C SER A 100 11.69 -3.59 0.16
N GLU A 101 10.75 -4.21 -0.55
CA GLU A 101 10.49 -5.65 -0.47
C GLU A 101 11.57 -6.50 -1.16
N PHE A 102 12.49 -5.86 -1.90
CA PHE A 102 13.58 -6.52 -2.62
C PHE A 102 14.96 -6.30 -1.97
N VAL A 103 15.02 -5.58 -0.84
CA VAL A 103 16.27 -5.35 -0.11
C VAL A 103 16.78 -6.67 0.47
N GLY A 104 18.08 -6.94 0.31
CA GLY A 104 18.72 -8.18 0.76
C GLY A 104 18.47 -9.39 -0.14
N ILE A 105 17.99 -9.18 -1.37
CA ILE A 105 17.70 -10.25 -2.33
C ILE A 105 18.50 -9.99 -3.61
N ASP A 106 19.63 -10.69 -3.74
CA ASP A 106 20.65 -10.44 -4.77
C ASP A 106 20.09 -10.36 -6.20
N HIS A 107 19.13 -11.22 -6.54
CA HIS A 107 18.54 -11.27 -7.89
C HIS A 107 17.57 -10.11 -8.20
N HIS A 108 17.35 -9.20 -7.25
CA HIS A 108 16.57 -7.97 -7.43
C HIS A 108 17.41 -6.69 -7.30
N VAL A 109 18.73 -6.82 -7.11
CA VAL A 109 19.66 -5.68 -7.07
C VAL A 109 19.76 -5.08 -8.48
N VAL A 110 19.41 -3.80 -8.62
CA VAL A 110 19.42 -3.07 -9.89
C VAL A 110 20.72 -2.33 -10.17
N GLY A 111 21.69 -2.41 -9.26
CA GLY A 111 23.02 -1.84 -9.41
C GLY A 111 23.72 -1.67 -8.07
N LYS A 112 24.88 -1.03 -8.07
CA LYS A 112 25.66 -0.75 -6.86
C LYS A 112 26.12 0.69 -6.81
N ILE A 113 26.30 1.22 -5.60
CA ILE A 113 27.06 2.45 -5.38
C ILE A 113 28.52 2.07 -5.17
N THR A 114 29.40 2.64 -5.99
CA THR A 114 30.85 2.43 -5.88
C THR A 114 31.42 3.20 -4.68
N GLN A 115 32.65 2.87 -4.29
CA GLN A 115 33.33 3.56 -3.18
C GLN A 115 33.55 5.07 -3.43
N ASP A 116 33.61 5.50 -4.70
CA ASP A 116 33.65 6.92 -5.08
C ASP A 116 32.25 7.55 -5.22
N GLY A 117 31.19 6.87 -4.77
CA GLY A 117 29.83 7.39 -4.72
C GLY A 117 29.06 7.36 -6.05
N LYS A 118 29.54 6.61 -7.06
CA LYS A 118 28.88 6.51 -8.36
C LYS A 118 27.90 5.36 -8.40
N PHE A 119 26.74 5.59 -8.99
CA PHE A 119 25.77 4.54 -9.27
C PHE A 119 26.14 3.80 -10.57
N VAL A 120 26.26 2.48 -10.47
CA VAL A 120 26.46 1.57 -11.60
C VAL A 120 25.22 0.69 -11.75
N PRO A 121 24.25 1.06 -12.62
CA PRO A 121 23.06 0.27 -12.86
C PRO A 121 23.35 -0.99 -13.65
N ASN A 122 22.47 -1.98 -13.53
CA ASN A 122 22.41 -3.14 -14.42
C ASN A 122 21.04 -3.19 -15.14
N ASN A 123 20.82 -4.22 -15.96
CA ASN A 123 19.60 -4.36 -16.77
C ASN A 123 18.33 -4.52 -15.92
N LEU A 124 18.44 -4.95 -14.65
CA LEU A 124 17.27 -5.15 -13.79
C LEU A 124 16.53 -3.83 -13.49
N LEU A 125 17.22 -2.69 -13.60
CA LEU A 125 16.67 -1.35 -13.40
C LEU A 125 15.37 -1.12 -14.19
N TYR A 126 15.28 -1.65 -15.41
CA TYR A 126 14.20 -1.33 -16.34
C TYR A 126 12.93 -2.17 -16.15
N TYR A 127 12.98 -3.33 -15.50
CA TYR A 127 11.79 -4.20 -15.35
C TYR A 127 10.67 -3.53 -14.56
N GLY A 128 11.03 -2.76 -13.54
CA GLY A 128 10.05 -1.99 -12.77
C GLY A 128 9.52 -0.76 -13.50
N ILE A 129 10.42 -0.06 -14.20
CA ILE A 129 10.16 1.25 -14.82
C ILE A 129 9.33 1.10 -16.11
N ALA A 130 9.60 0.06 -16.91
CA ALA A 130 8.91 -0.19 -18.16
C ALA A 130 7.49 -0.77 -17.97
N ARG A 131 7.08 -1.01 -16.72
CA ARG A 131 5.81 -1.67 -16.42
C ARG A 131 4.66 -0.68 -16.40
N ASP A 132 3.96 -0.60 -17.53
CA ASP A 132 2.79 0.27 -17.73
C ASP A 132 1.48 -0.55 -17.69
N PRO A 133 0.49 -0.17 -16.85
CA PRO A 133 -0.83 -0.81 -16.83
C PRO A 133 -1.57 -0.82 -18.19
N THR A 134 -1.29 0.16 -19.06
CA THR A 134 -1.95 0.27 -20.37
C THR A 134 -1.47 -0.78 -21.37
N TYR A 135 -0.27 -1.35 -21.16
CA TYR A 135 0.29 -2.42 -22.00
C TYR A 135 0.05 -3.82 -21.42
N LEU A 136 -0.49 -3.94 -20.21
CA LEU A 136 -0.79 -5.21 -19.56
C LEU A 136 -2.22 -5.63 -19.89
N GLU A 137 -2.41 -6.76 -20.58
CA GLU A 137 -3.72 -7.22 -21.10
C GLU A 137 -4.85 -7.19 -20.07
N LYS A 138 -4.61 -7.72 -18.86
CA LYS A 138 -5.60 -7.73 -17.76
C LYS A 138 -5.95 -6.32 -17.25
N CYS A 139 -4.99 -5.40 -17.31
CA CYS A 139 -5.15 -4.03 -16.81
C CYS A 139 -5.75 -3.09 -17.87
N SER A 140 -5.36 -3.22 -19.13
CA SER A 140 -5.87 -2.41 -20.24
C SER A 140 -7.36 -2.67 -20.52
N ALA A 141 -7.84 -3.88 -20.25
CA ALA A 141 -9.26 -4.23 -20.31
C ALA A 141 -10.05 -3.89 -19.03
N CYS A 142 -9.40 -3.40 -17.97
CA CYS A 142 -10.05 -3.16 -16.68
C CYS A 142 -10.77 -1.80 -16.63
N ASN A 143 -12.04 -1.81 -16.26
CA ASN A 143 -12.87 -0.61 -16.09
C ASN A 143 -12.42 0.32 -14.94
N LEU A 144 -11.52 -0.14 -14.07
CA LEU A 144 -10.92 0.70 -13.03
C LEU A 144 -9.76 1.53 -13.56
N LEU A 145 -9.22 1.29 -14.76
CA LEU A 145 -8.25 2.21 -15.35
C LEU A 145 -8.98 3.49 -15.80
N PRO A 146 -8.44 4.71 -15.58
CA PRO A 146 -7.14 5.05 -14.97
C PRO A 146 -7.17 5.28 -13.44
N ILE A 147 -8.27 4.96 -12.76
CA ILE A 147 -8.37 5.12 -11.30
C ILE A 147 -7.38 4.18 -10.58
N CYS A 148 -7.36 2.92 -10.97
CA CYS A 148 -6.34 1.93 -10.60
C CYS A 148 -5.09 2.15 -11.46
N THR A 149 -4.42 3.28 -11.24
CA THR A 149 -3.13 3.61 -11.84
C THR A 149 -1.95 2.97 -11.11
N GLU A 150 -2.23 2.25 -10.02
CA GLU A 150 -1.27 1.32 -9.45
C GLU A 150 -1.01 0.24 -10.50
N ALA A 151 0.13 0.32 -11.20
CA ALA A 151 0.71 -0.89 -11.73
C ALA A 151 0.77 -1.87 -10.56
N PRO A 152 0.18 -3.07 -10.66
CA PRO A 152 0.02 -3.97 -9.52
C PRO A 152 1.35 -4.13 -8.79
N CYS A 153 1.44 -3.87 -7.48
CA CYS A 153 2.73 -3.86 -6.77
C CYS A 153 3.68 -4.96 -7.28
N VAL A 154 4.84 -4.54 -7.82
CA VAL A 154 5.73 -5.44 -8.56
C VAL A 154 6.25 -6.55 -7.66
N ALA A 155 6.58 -6.23 -6.41
CA ALA A 155 6.98 -7.22 -5.41
C ALA A 155 5.86 -8.22 -5.07
N LEU A 156 4.60 -7.76 -4.98
CA LEU A 156 3.46 -8.66 -4.76
C LEU A 156 3.17 -9.56 -5.97
N SER A 157 3.37 -9.03 -7.18
CA SER A 157 3.16 -9.77 -8.42
C SER A 157 4.25 -10.83 -8.61
N TYR A 158 5.52 -10.43 -8.53
CA TYR A 158 6.67 -11.33 -8.59
C TYR A 158 6.64 -12.35 -7.44
N GLY A 159 6.26 -11.93 -6.23
CA GLY A 159 6.10 -12.86 -5.11
C GLY A 159 5.01 -13.92 -5.29
N LYS A 160 4.00 -13.68 -6.12
CA LYS A 160 2.95 -14.67 -6.41
C LYS A 160 3.28 -15.52 -7.64
N PHE A 161 3.80 -14.92 -8.69
CA PHE A 161 3.95 -15.54 -10.01
C PHE A 161 5.39 -15.83 -10.42
N ASN A 162 6.37 -15.32 -9.67
CA ASN A 162 7.78 -15.30 -10.05
C ASN A 162 8.02 -14.62 -11.41
N ASP A 163 7.20 -13.60 -11.71
CA ASP A 163 7.21 -12.83 -12.95
C ASP A 163 6.86 -11.37 -12.66
N TYR A 164 7.60 -10.45 -13.27
CA TYR A 164 7.40 -9.01 -13.16
C TYR A 164 6.19 -8.50 -13.97
N TYR A 165 5.82 -9.17 -15.05
CA TYR A 165 4.78 -8.73 -15.97
C TYR A 165 3.42 -9.33 -15.67
N GLU A 166 3.37 -10.46 -14.96
CA GLU A 166 2.10 -10.93 -14.42
C GLU A 166 1.53 -9.95 -13.39
N THR A 167 0.21 -9.91 -13.30
CA THR A 167 -0.51 -8.89 -12.54
C THR A 167 -1.29 -9.48 -11.40
N ARG A 168 -0.97 -9.08 -10.16
CA ARG A 168 -1.77 -9.38 -8.97
C ARG A 168 -2.57 -8.17 -8.54
N CYS A 169 -3.88 -8.18 -8.75
CA CYS A 169 -4.76 -7.15 -8.19
C CYS A 169 -4.66 -7.15 -6.65
N PHE A 170 -4.73 -5.98 -6.04
CA PHE A 170 -4.72 -5.82 -4.59
C PHE A 170 -5.70 -4.70 -4.22
N ARG A 171 -5.40 -3.89 -3.21
CA ARG A 171 -6.30 -2.94 -2.55
C ARG A 171 -7.27 -2.18 -3.45
N VAL A 172 -6.80 -1.49 -4.51
CA VAL A 172 -7.70 -0.62 -5.28
C VAL A 172 -8.86 -1.41 -5.89
N LYS A 173 -8.60 -2.57 -6.50
CA LYS A 173 -9.67 -3.37 -7.11
C LYS A 173 -10.76 -3.79 -6.12
N TYR A 174 -10.36 -4.14 -4.90
CA TYR A 174 -11.27 -4.71 -3.91
C TYR A 174 -11.83 -3.68 -2.91
N LEU A 175 -11.15 -2.55 -2.71
CA LEU A 175 -11.52 -1.55 -1.72
C LEU A 175 -12.05 -0.25 -2.32
N PHE A 176 -11.97 -0.03 -3.64
CA PHE A 176 -12.32 1.27 -4.22
C PHE A 176 -13.79 1.64 -3.94
N GLU A 177 -14.72 0.72 -4.16
CA GLU A 177 -16.15 0.96 -3.90
C GLU A 177 -16.40 1.25 -2.42
N GLU A 178 -15.84 0.45 -1.52
CA GLU A 178 -15.96 0.68 -0.07
C GLU A 178 -15.31 1.99 0.38
N SER A 179 -14.20 2.39 -0.25
CA SER A 179 -13.53 3.67 0.00
C SER A 179 -14.42 4.84 -0.42
N LEU A 180 -15.14 4.71 -1.54
CA LEU A 180 -16.11 5.71 -1.99
C LEU A 180 -17.29 5.81 -1.02
N ARG A 181 -17.88 4.68 -0.64
CA ARG A 181 -18.99 4.62 0.33
C ARG A 181 -18.61 5.29 1.63
N TRP A 182 -17.49 4.88 2.20
CA TRP A 182 -16.96 5.48 3.43
C TRP A 182 -16.64 6.97 3.28
N TYR A 183 -16.10 7.40 2.14
CA TYR A 183 -15.82 8.82 1.92
C TYR A 183 -17.10 9.67 1.89
N VAL A 184 -18.20 9.16 1.31
CA VAL A 184 -19.51 9.83 1.34
C VAL A 184 -20.06 9.87 2.77
N GLU A 185 -20.07 8.74 3.48
CA GLU A 185 -20.46 8.67 4.91
C GLU A 185 -19.68 9.69 5.75
N LEU A 186 -18.37 9.80 5.51
CA LEU A 186 -17.51 10.74 6.24
C LEU A 186 -17.86 12.21 5.96
N LEU A 187 -18.22 12.55 4.71
CA LEU A 187 -18.65 13.91 4.37
C LEU A 187 -19.96 14.29 5.04
N GLU A 188 -20.91 13.35 5.15
CA GLU A 188 -22.17 13.55 5.87
C GLU A 188 -21.91 13.83 7.35
N ILE A 189 -21.08 13.00 8.02
CA ILE A 189 -20.69 13.20 9.42
C ILE A 189 -20.03 14.56 9.65
N ILE A 190 -19.13 14.97 8.75
CA ILE A 190 -18.45 16.27 8.84
C ILE A 190 -19.43 17.42 8.66
N ASN A 191 -20.39 17.31 7.74
CA ASN A 191 -21.38 18.35 7.47
C ASN A 191 -22.42 18.49 8.59
N GLU A 192 -22.75 17.40 9.29
CA GLU A 192 -23.66 17.38 10.44
C GLU A 192 -23.01 17.80 11.76
N SER A 193 -21.67 17.76 11.84
CA SER A 193 -20.95 18.20 13.04
C SER A 193 -21.02 19.74 13.16
N PRO A 194 -21.41 20.30 14.33
CA PRO A 194 -21.47 21.74 14.52
C PRO A 194 -20.08 22.34 14.24
N ARG A 195 -20.01 23.30 13.31
CA ARG A 195 -18.78 24.05 13.05
C ARG A 195 -18.44 24.79 14.33
N THR A 196 -17.35 24.41 15.00
CA THR A 196 -16.75 25.25 16.02
C THR A 196 -16.41 26.59 15.35
N PRO A 197 -16.87 27.73 15.90
CA PRO A 197 -16.44 29.03 15.41
C PRO A 197 -14.92 29.07 15.46
N GLN A 198 -14.29 29.32 14.31
CA GLN A 198 -12.88 29.66 14.29
C GLN A 198 -12.74 30.97 15.08
N GLU A 199 -11.99 30.92 16.19
CA GLU A 199 -11.63 32.11 16.96
C GLU A 199 -10.90 33.08 16.02
N VAL A 200 -11.47 34.29 15.91
CA VAL A 200 -10.94 35.44 15.16
C VAL A 200 -9.87 36.13 15.98
#